data_AF-A0A7W1W0B5-F1
#
_entry.id   AF-A0A7W1W0B5-F1
#
_cell.length_a   1.000
_cell.length_b   1.000
_cell.length_c   1.000
_cell.angle_alpha   90.00
_cell.angle_beta   90.00
_cell.angle_gamma   90.00
#
_symmetry.space_group_name_H-M   'P 1'
#
loop_
_entity.id
_entity.type
_entity.pdbx_description
1 polymer ?
#
loop_
_entity_poly.entity_id
_entity_poly.type
_entity_poly.pdbx_seq_one_letter_code
_entity_poly.pdbx_strand_id
1 'polypeptide(L)'
;MHIKTRSTCRVCGSSSLEKVIDLGEQYLQGSFVKPGKEMPSTRKIPCTLVRCNPEKDENACGLLQMEHSVPPEILYAAYWYRSGTNNTMRDHLKGIVDSLLTVIKKDKVSVLDIGCNDGTLLGYYPSSFIKYGVDPSDVA
;
A
#
# COMPACT_ATOMS: atom_id res chain seq x y z
N MET A 1 15.47 -9.50 7.47
CA MET A 1 15.11 -8.74 6.24
C MET A 1 15.65 -9.41 4.99
N HIS A 2 14.86 -10.27 4.34
CA HIS A 2 15.23 -10.88 3.05
C HIS A 2 14.58 -10.08 1.92
N ILE A 3 15.36 -9.23 1.25
CA ILE A 3 14.88 -8.44 0.12
C ILE A 3 14.75 -9.36 -1.09
N LYS A 4 13.58 -9.35 -1.73
CA LYS A 4 13.32 -10.19 -2.91
C LYS A 4 13.46 -9.36 -4.18
N THR A 5 14.44 -9.69 -5.00
CA THR A 5 14.54 -9.17 -6.37
C THR A 5 13.46 -9.81 -7.23
N ARG A 6 12.77 -9.00 -8.04
CA ARG A 6 11.72 -9.43 -8.95
C ARG A 6 12.30 -9.67 -10.34
N SER A 7 12.13 -10.89 -10.83
CA SER A 7 12.45 -11.27 -12.21
C SER A 7 11.25 -11.25 -13.15
N THR A 8 10.03 -11.10 -12.62
CA THR A 8 8.78 -11.09 -13.39
C THR A 8 7.82 -10.00 -12.93
N CYS A 9 6.99 -9.53 -13.87
CA CYS A 9 5.93 -8.57 -13.63
C CYS A 9 4.90 -9.12 -12.64
N ARG A 10 4.52 -8.30 -11.65
CA ARG A 10 3.52 -8.68 -10.63
C ARG A 10 2.11 -8.92 -11.18
N VAL A 11 1.77 -8.32 -12.31
CA VAL A 11 0.41 -8.39 -12.88
C VAL A 11 0.31 -9.46 -13.96
N CYS A 12 1.16 -9.42 -15.00
CA CYS A 12 1.05 -10.33 -16.14
C CYS A 12 2.08 -11.47 -16.16
N GLY A 13 3.04 -11.48 -15.23
CA GLY A 13 4.05 -12.54 -15.17
C GLY A 13 5.19 -12.46 -16.20
N SER A 14 5.11 -11.57 -17.20
CA SER A 14 6.19 -11.36 -18.17
C SER A 14 7.53 -11.06 -17.48
N SER A 15 8.62 -11.63 -17.99
CA SER A 15 9.99 -11.34 -17.57
C SER A 15 10.63 -10.17 -18.33
N SER A 16 9.91 -9.56 -19.28
CA SER A 16 10.35 -8.38 -20.01
C SER A 16 10.30 -7.15 -19.10
N LEU A 17 11.30 -6.99 -18.23
CA LEU A 17 11.43 -5.88 -17.29
C LEU A 17 12.60 -4.98 -17.72
N GLU A 18 12.34 -3.69 -17.86
CA GLU A 18 13.34 -2.69 -18.24
C GLU A 18 13.50 -1.63 -17.15
N LYS A 19 14.73 -1.35 -16.75
CA LYS A 19 15.02 -0.29 -15.77
C LYS A 19 14.67 1.07 -16.35
N VAL A 20 13.95 1.88 -15.58
CA VAL A 20 13.51 3.21 -16.00
C VAL A 20 14.11 4.31 -15.11
N ILE A 21 14.11 4.10 -13.79
CA ILE A 21 14.65 5.04 -12.82
C ILE A 21 15.47 4.27 -11.79
N ASP A 22 16.66 4.76 -11.48
CA ASP A 22 17.49 4.25 -10.38
C ASP A 22 17.80 5.40 -9.42
N LEU A 23 17.30 5.29 -8.17
CA LEU A 23 17.53 6.26 -7.10
C LEU A 23 18.64 5.80 -6.13
N GLY A 24 19.36 4.72 -6.48
CA GLY A 24 20.38 4.14 -5.63
C GLY A 24 19.82 3.52 -4.35
N GLU A 25 20.68 3.35 -3.35
CA GLU A 25 20.31 2.72 -2.08
C GLU A 25 19.64 3.71 -1.13
N GLN A 26 18.44 3.36 -0.64
CA GLN A 26 17.61 4.20 0.22
C GLN A 26 17.35 3.53 1.57
N TYR A 27 17.16 4.33 2.63
CA TYR A 27 16.66 3.80 3.91
C TYR A 27 15.17 3.52 3.82
N LEU A 28 14.68 2.63 4.69
CA LEU A 28 13.26 2.34 4.74
C LEU A 28 12.48 3.55 5.28
N GLN A 29 11.57 4.08 4.47
CA GLN A 29 10.71 5.19 4.85
C GLN A 29 9.79 4.78 6.02
N GLY A 30 9.57 5.71 6.96
CA GLY A 30 8.74 5.45 8.15
C GLY A 30 9.45 4.75 9.31
N SER A 31 10.69 4.28 9.11
CA SER A 31 11.51 3.66 10.16
C SER A 31 12.34 4.70 10.92
N PHE A 32 11.72 5.37 11.89
CA PHE A 32 12.37 6.42 12.69
C PHE A 32 13.03 5.88 13.96
N VAL A 33 14.18 6.44 14.32
CA VAL A 33 14.79 6.23 15.64
C VAL A 33 13.91 6.90 16.69
N LYS A 34 13.46 6.14 17.69
CA LYS A 34 12.61 6.64 18.78
C LYS A 34 13.28 6.37 20.14
N PRO A 35 13.34 7.34 21.06
CA PRO A 35 13.85 7.12 22.40
C PRO A 35 13.11 5.98 23.12
N GLY A 36 13.85 5.06 23.75
CA GLY A 36 13.27 3.95 24.51
C GLY A 36 12.58 2.87 23.66
N LYS A 37 12.78 2.86 22.34
CA LYS A 37 12.33 1.81 21.42
C LYS A 37 13.52 1.13 20.75
N GLU A 38 13.28 -0.04 20.18
CA GLU A 38 14.30 -0.76 19.41
C GLU A 38 14.77 0.08 18.22
N MET A 39 16.06 -0.05 17.90
CA MET A 39 16.64 0.62 16.74
C MET A 39 16.06 0.04 15.44
N PRO A 40 15.52 0.88 14.54
CA PRO A 40 15.08 0.39 13.24
C PRO A 40 16.26 -0.14 12.42
N SER A 41 15.95 -0.96 11.41
CA SER A 41 16.94 -1.42 10.44
C SER A 41 17.63 -0.24 9.76
N THR A 42 18.95 -0.18 9.86
CA THR A 42 19.81 0.80 9.16
C THR A 42 20.26 0.33 7.79
N ARG A 43 19.84 -0.88 7.36
CA ARG A 43 20.19 -1.39 6.04
C ARG A 43 19.50 -0.58 4.95
N LYS A 44 20.31 -0.08 4.01
CA LYS A 44 19.80 0.53 2.79
C LYS A 44 19.37 -0.54 1.78
N ILE A 45 18.42 -0.17 0.92
CA ILE A 45 17.77 -1.07 -0.04
C ILE A 45 17.81 -0.37 -1.42
N PRO A 46 18.21 -1.07 -2.50
CA PRO A 46 18.17 -0.51 -3.85
C PRO A 46 16.76 -0.05 -4.23
N CYS A 47 16.64 1.21 -4.63
CA CYS A 47 15.41 1.86 -5.02
C CYS A 47 15.40 2.05 -6.55
N THR A 48 15.10 0.97 -7.25
CA THR A 48 15.09 0.92 -8.71
C THR A 48 13.70 0.57 -9.21
N LEU A 49 13.22 1.35 -10.17
CA LEU A 49 11.94 1.15 -10.86
C LEU A 49 12.18 0.48 -12.21
N VAL A 50 11.43 -0.58 -12.46
CA VAL A 50 11.40 -1.31 -13.73
C VAL A 50 10.00 -1.22 -14.33
N ARG A 51 9.92 -1.12 -15.65
CA ARG A 51 8.68 -1.20 -16.41
C ARG A 51 8.60 -2.53 -17.14
N CYS A 52 7.46 -3.20 -17.01
CA CYS A 52 7.13 -4.35 -17.85
C CYS A 52 6.98 -3.88 -19.29
N ASN A 53 7.89 -4.25 -20.21
CA ASN A 53 8.02 -3.61 -21.52
C ASN A 53 7.21 -4.33 -22.62
N PRO A 54 6.10 -3.73 -23.11
CA PRO A 54 5.25 -4.29 -24.18
C PRO A 54 5.91 -4.29 -25.57
N GLU A 55 7.00 -3.56 -25.78
CA GLU A 55 7.72 -3.52 -27.07
C GLU A 55 8.62 -4.75 -27.26
N LYS A 56 8.96 -5.45 -26.16
CA LYS A 56 9.85 -6.63 -26.15
C LYS A 56 9.10 -7.95 -25.92
N ASP A 57 7.88 -7.89 -25.43
CA ASP A 57 7.02 -9.06 -25.17
C ASP A 57 5.55 -8.65 -25.34
N GLU A 58 4.83 -9.31 -26.24
CA GLU A 58 3.41 -9.03 -26.52
C GLU A 58 2.50 -9.26 -25.31
N ASN A 59 2.93 -10.07 -24.33
CA ASN A 59 2.20 -10.33 -23.09
C ASN A 59 2.57 -9.34 -21.96
N ALA A 60 3.52 -8.43 -22.18
CA ALA A 60 3.89 -7.44 -21.18
C ALA A 60 2.85 -6.31 -21.08
N CYS A 61 2.49 -5.93 -19.86
CA CYS A 61 1.34 -5.07 -19.59
C CYS A 61 1.68 -3.58 -19.35
N GLY A 62 2.95 -3.18 -19.39
CA GLY A 62 3.33 -1.77 -19.17
C GLY A 62 3.47 -1.36 -17.71
N LEU A 63 3.24 -2.26 -16.73
CA LEU A 63 3.31 -1.94 -15.30
C LEU A 63 4.70 -1.42 -14.90
N LEU A 64 4.72 -0.20 -14.34
CA LEU A 64 5.86 0.32 -13.58
C LEU A 64 5.84 -0.24 -12.15
N GLN A 65 6.95 -0.79 -11.68
CA GLN A 65 7.05 -1.42 -10.37
C GLN A 65 8.47 -1.36 -9.80
N MET A 66 8.59 -1.59 -8.49
CA MET A 66 9.89 -1.74 -7.84
C MET A 66 10.57 -3.07 -8.26
N GLU A 67 11.85 -3.01 -8.61
CA GLU A 67 12.72 -4.18 -8.88
C GLU A 67 12.88 -5.03 -7.61
N HIS A 68 12.91 -4.40 -6.44
CA HIS A 68 13.10 -5.05 -5.15
C HIS A 68 11.83 -4.98 -4.31
N SER A 69 11.51 -6.06 -3.58
CA SER A 69 10.40 -6.11 -2.62
C SER A 69 10.93 -6.26 -1.21
N VAL A 70 10.49 -5.38 -0.32
CA VAL A 70 10.70 -5.51 1.12
C VAL A 70 9.57 -6.37 1.70
N PRO A 71 9.86 -7.32 2.61
CA PRO A 71 8.82 -8.10 3.28
C PRO A 71 7.77 -7.21 3.99
N PRO A 72 6.46 -7.44 3.79
CA PRO A 72 5.40 -6.64 4.42
C PRO A 72 5.49 -6.58 5.94
N GLU A 73 5.94 -7.66 6.58
CA GLU A 73 6.08 -7.76 8.04
C GLU A 73 7.09 -6.75 8.57
N ILE A 74 8.03 -6.30 7.73
CA ILE A 74 9.00 -5.25 8.09
C ILE A 74 8.43 -3.87 7.81
N LEU A 75 7.69 -3.71 6.71
CA LEU A 75 7.08 -2.43 6.34
C LEU A 75 5.99 -1.98 7.31
N TYR A 76 5.18 -2.93 7.80
CA TYR A 76 3.97 -2.63 8.57
C TYR A 76 4.11 -2.87 10.08
N ALA A 77 5.22 -3.45 10.56
CA ALA A 77 5.44 -3.69 11.99
C ALA A 77 5.53 -2.42 12.86
N ALA A 78 5.86 -1.27 12.25
CA ALA A 78 5.97 0.01 12.96
C ALA A 78 5.36 1.14 12.13
N TYR A 79 4.14 0.92 11.63
CA TYR A 79 3.42 1.90 10.83
C TYR A 79 2.96 3.07 11.71
N TRP A 80 3.25 4.30 11.31
CA TRP A 80 2.98 5.48 12.15
C TRP A 80 1.88 6.37 11.57
N TYR A 81 1.52 6.17 10.30
CA TYR A 81 0.58 7.04 9.61
C TYR A 81 -0.85 6.69 9.99
N ARG A 82 -1.64 7.72 10.32
CA ARG A 82 -3.07 7.64 10.67
C ARG A 82 -3.89 8.50 9.71
N SER A 83 -4.75 7.86 8.92
CA SER A 83 -5.56 8.48 7.89
C SER A 83 -6.48 9.58 8.43
N GLY A 84 -7.00 9.41 9.65
CA GLY A 84 -7.89 10.35 10.32
C GLY A 84 -7.24 11.65 10.80
N THR A 85 -5.92 11.78 10.70
CA THR A 85 -5.18 12.92 11.28
C THR A 85 -5.41 14.23 10.51
N ASN A 86 -5.44 14.19 9.18
CA ASN A 86 -5.55 15.38 8.33
C ASN A 86 -6.97 15.52 7.75
N ASN A 87 -7.55 16.72 7.84
CA ASN A 87 -8.83 17.10 7.23
C ASN A 87 -8.92 16.72 5.75
N THR A 88 -7.89 17.03 4.96
CA THR A 88 -7.92 16.73 3.52
C THR A 88 -8.11 15.25 3.23
N MET A 89 -7.49 14.37 4.03
CA MET A 89 -7.66 12.92 3.89
C MET A 89 -9.03 12.46 4.38
N ARG A 90 -9.50 13.00 5.51
CA ARG A 90 -10.85 12.74 6.03
C ARG A 90 -11.93 13.07 5.00
N ASP A 91 -11.87 14.25 4.41
CA ASP A 91 -12.82 14.71 3.40
C ASP A 91 -12.77 13.83 2.15
N HIS A 92 -11.56 13.42 1.72
CA HIS A 92 -11.39 12.50 0.60
C HIS A 92 -12.01 11.12 0.85
N LEU A 93 -11.71 10.51 2.01
CA LEU A 93 -12.24 9.19 2.39
C LEU A 93 -13.76 9.23 2.55
N LYS A 94 -14.30 10.30 3.13
CA LYS A 94 -15.75 10.53 3.17
C LYS A 94 -16.33 10.62 1.76
N GLY A 95 -15.69 11.35 0.85
CA GLY A 95 -16.12 11.48 -0.54
C GLY A 95 -16.19 10.15 -1.30
N ILE A 96 -15.28 9.21 -1.02
CA ILE A 96 -15.33 7.83 -1.55
C ILE A 96 -16.61 7.14 -1.08
N VAL A 97 -16.91 7.18 0.22
CA VAL A 97 -18.11 6.57 0.79
C VAL A 97 -19.37 7.21 0.25
N ASP A 98 -19.44 8.55 0.22
CA ASP A 98 -20.57 9.29 -0.34
C ASP A 98 -20.85 8.87 -1.79
N SER A 99 -19.78 8.77 -2.62
CA SER A 99 -19.89 8.36 -4.02
C SER A 99 -20.43 6.93 -4.15
N LEU A 100 -19.94 5.99 -3.34
CA LEU A 100 -20.42 4.61 -3.32
C LEU A 100 -21.89 4.50 -2.92
N LEU A 101 -22.33 5.28 -1.92
CA LEU A 101 -23.71 5.29 -1.44
C LEU A 101 -24.70 5.78 -2.51
N THR A 102 -24.27 6.55 -3.51
CA THR A 102 -25.13 6.93 -4.65
C THR A 102 -25.43 5.77 -5.60
N VAL A 103 -24.58 4.74 -5.63
CA VAL A 103 -24.68 3.59 -6.56
C VAL A 103 -25.29 2.37 -5.87
N ILE A 104 -25.06 2.22 -4.57
CA ILE A 104 -25.59 1.12 -3.76
C ILE A 104 -27.08 1.30 -3.53
N LYS A 105 -27.88 0.31 -3.94
CA LYS A 105 -29.36 0.28 -3.76
C LYS A 105 -29.84 -0.76 -2.74
N LYS A 106 -28.95 -1.24 -1.87
CA LYS A 106 -29.24 -2.31 -0.91
C LYS A 106 -29.31 -1.76 0.50
N ASP A 107 -30.32 -2.19 1.26
CA ASP A 107 -30.51 -1.78 2.66
C ASP A 107 -29.54 -2.48 3.63
N LYS A 108 -29.05 -3.67 3.25
CA LYS A 108 -28.07 -4.45 4.00
C LYS A 108 -26.82 -4.67 3.16
N VAL A 109 -25.71 -4.11 3.61
CA VAL A 109 -24.42 -4.18 2.92
C VAL A 109 -23.35 -4.59 3.91
N SER A 110 -22.46 -5.46 3.46
CA SER A 110 -21.22 -5.77 4.15
C SER A 110 -20.07 -5.09 3.43
N VAL A 111 -19.24 -4.38 4.19
CA VAL A 111 -18.08 -3.64 3.69
C VAL A 111 -16.82 -4.31 4.23
N LEU A 112 -15.88 -4.59 3.34
CA LEU A 112 -14.53 -5.04 3.69
C LEU A 112 -13.54 -3.97 3.22
N ASP A 113 -12.72 -3.48 4.15
CA ASP A 113 -11.64 -2.53 3.86
C ASP A 113 -10.28 -3.19 4.16
N ILE A 114 -9.45 -3.35 3.12
CA ILE A 114 -8.13 -3.98 3.18
C ILE A 114 -7.09 -2.87 3.24
N GLY A 115 -6.33 -2.81 4.32
CA GLY A 115 -5.51 -1.66 4.68
C GLY A 115 -6.35 -0.55 5.31
N CYS A 116 -7.31 -0.92 6.17
CA CYS A 116 -8.28 0.02 6.74
C CYS A 116 -7.67 1.11 7.64
N ASN A 117 -6.40 0.98 8.00
CA ASN A 117 -5.67 1.86 8.89
C ASN A 117 -6.49 2.09 10.18
N ASP A 118 -6.58 3.32 10.68
CA ASP A 118 -7.34 3.70 11.87
C ASP A 118 -8.88 3.65 11.71
N GLY A 119 -9.39 3.02 10.64
CA GLY A 119 -10.80 2.83 10.40
C GLY A 119 -11.55 4.10 9.96
N THR A 120 -10.85 5.19 9.66
CA THR A 120 -11.48 6.48 9.28
C THR A 120 -12.48 6.32 8.14
N LEU A 121 -12.14 5.58 7.08
CA LEU A 121 -13.05 5.34 5.95
C LEU A 121 -14.29 4.52 6.39
N LEU A 122 -14.09 3.47 7.20
CA LEU A 122 -15.16 2.64 7.75
C LEU A 122 -16.13 3.44 8.66
N GLY A 123 -15.62 4.48 9.32
CA GLY A 123 -16.39 5.40 10.16
C GLY A 123 -17.45 6.19 9.38
N TYR A 124 -17.25 6.42 8.08
CA TYR A 124 -18.20 7.20 7.25
C TYR A 124 -19.36 6.37 6.69
N TYR A 125 -19.27 5.04 6.68
CA TYR A 125 -20.39 4.21 6.24
C TYR A 125 -21.54 4.21 7.27
N PRO A 126 -22.80 4.09 6.80
CA PRO A 126 -23.98 4.01 7.66
C PRO A 126 -23.83 2.97 8.78
N SER A 127 -24.39 3.26 9.95
CA SER A 127 -24.37 2.35 11.10
C SER A 127 -25.12 1.04 10.85
N SER A 128 -26.04 1.01 9.88
CA SER A 128 -26.77 -0.19 9.45
C SER A 128 -25.90 -1.17 8.65
N PHE A 129 -24.75 -0.73 8.14
CA PHE A 129 -23.85 -1.60 7.37
C PHE A 129 -22.97 -2.41 8.31
N ILE A 130 -22.71 -3.66 7.93
CA ILE A 130 -21.74 -4.52 8.62
C ILE A 130 -20.36 -4.21 8.05
N LYS A 131 -19.39 -3.96 8.92
CA LYS A 131 -18.08 -3.42 8.55
C LYS A 131 -16.97 -4.32 9.05
N TYR A 132 -16.03 -4.65 8.16
CA TYR A 132 -14.84 -5.45 8.44
C TYR A 132 -13.60 -4.68 7.98
N GLY A 133 -12.67 -4.44 8.91
CA GLY A 133 -11.36 -3.89 8.61
C GLY A 133 -10.30 -4.97 8.71
N VAL A 134 -9.35 -4.98 7.78
CA VAL A 134 -8.16 -5.83 7.83
C VAL A 134 -6.95 -4.95 7.63
N ASP A 135 -6.12 -4.82 8.65
CA ASP A 135 -4.86 -4.08 8.57
C ASP A 135 -3.76 -4.85 9.31
N PRO A 136 -2.58 -5.07 8.70
CA PRO A 136 -1.48 -5.76 9.35
C PRO A 136 -0.71 -4.85 10.34
N SER A 137 -0.98 -3.55 10.36
CA SER A 137 -0.33 -2.60 11.27
C SER A 137 -1.02 -2.53 12.62
N ASP A 138 -0.30 -2.00 13.61
CA ASP A 138 -0.79 -1.75 14.98
C ASP A 138 -1.60 -0.44 15.11
N VAL A 139 -1.93 0.20 13.98
CA VAL A 139 -2.66 1.47 13.94
C VAL A 139 -4.17 1.30 13.96
N ALA A 140 -4.65 0.15 13.48
CA ALA A 140 -6.08 -0.18 13.37
C ALA A 140 -6.79 -0.41 14.71
#